data_AF-A0A8S9YUL9-F1
#
_entry.id   AF-A0A8S9YUL9-F1
#
_cell.length_a   1.000
_cell.length_b   1.000
_cell.length_c   1.000
_cell.angle_alpha   90.00
_cell.angle_beta   90.00
_cell.angle_gamma   90.00
#
_symmetry.space_group_name_H-M   'P 1'
#
loop_
_entity.id
_entity.type
_entity.pdbx_description
1 polymer ?
#
loop_
_entity_poly.entity_id
_entity_poly.type
_entity_poly.pdbx_seq_one_letter_code
_entity_poly.pdbx_strand_id
1 'polypeptide(L)'
;MGGDNSKLSYRNVVVQLTTKTQPVDANDNEFWDQFWTDVSIGVHDIFVLIPAGEIRALREESPNNLATLSYKAVERLSQIAEASFPTPKDQQP
;
A
#
# COMPACT_ATOMS: atom_id res chain seq x y z
N MET A 1 -5.49 11.50 19.33
CA MET A 1 -4.89 10.19 19.71
C MET A 1 -5.14 9.09 18.67
N GLY A 2 -5.55 9.39 17.42
CA GLY A 2 -5.78 8.36 16.38
C GLY A 2 -4.61 8.12 15.43
N GLY A 3 -3.87 9.17 15.03
CA GLY A 3 -2.86 9.07 13.97
C GLY A 3 -1.59 8.29 14.32
N ASP A 4 -1.22 8.17 15.59
CA ASP A 4 0.00 7.45 15.99
C ASP A 4 -0.15 5.93 15.79
N ASN A 5 -1.36 5.40 16.00
CA ASN A 5 -1.64 3.97 15.84
C ASN A 5 -1.62 3.57 14.35
N SER A 6 -2.09 4.47 13.47
CA SER A 6 -2.08 4.31 12.02
C SER A 6 -0.66 4.23 11.46
N LYS A 7 0.22 5.15 11.89
CA LYS A 7 1.64 5.16 11.49
C LYS A 7 2.36 3.88 11.91
N LEU A 8 2.10 3.39 13.12
CA LEU A 8 2.65 2.12 13.61
C LEU A 8 2.12 0.93 12.81
N SER A 9 0.83 0.90 12.50
CA SER A 9 0.24 -0.15 11.66
C SER A 9 0.91 -0.22 10.29
N TYR A 10 0.98 0.91 9.59
CA TYR A 10 1.64 1.00 8.28
C TYR A 10 3.10 0.53 8.32
N ARG A 11 3.82 0.97 9.35
CA ARG A 11 5.20 0.54 9.60
C ARG A 11 5.32 -0.98 9.74
N ASN A 12 4.43 -1.60 10.53
CA ASN A 12 4.44 -3.03 10.75
C ASN A 12 4.18 -3.82 9.47
N VAL A 13 3.28 -3.35 8.61
CA VAL A 13 2.99 -3.98 7.31
C VAL A 13 4.22 -3.94 6.40
N VAL A 14 4.93 -2.79 6.36
CA VAL A 14 6.19 -2.66 5.61
C VAL A 14 7.27 -3.60 6.14
N VAL A 15 7.43 -3.71 7.47
CA VAL A 15 8.37 -4.66 8.08
C VAL A 15 8.00 -6.09 7.68
N GLN A 16 6.74 -6.48 7.80
CA GLN A 16 6.29 -7.82 7.40
C GLN A 16 6.58 -8.12 5.92
N LEU A 17 6.45 -7.13 5.05
CA LEU A 17 6.76 -7.25 3.63
C LEU A 17 8.25 -7.53 3.39
N THR A 18 9.14 -6.91 4.19
CA THR A 18 10.59 -7.11 4.13
C THR A 18 11.08 -8.40 4.79
N THR A 19 10.47 -8.83 5.89
CA THR A 19 11.00 -9.93 6.72
C THR A 19 10.38 -11.29 6.41
N LYS A 20 9.29 -11.35 5.64
CA LYS A 20 8.67 -12.63 5.26
C LYS A 20 9.57 -13.38 4.29
N THR A 21 10.04 -14.55 4.72
CA THR A 21 10.84 -15.48 3.91
C THR A 21 10.06 -16.14 2.77
N GLN A 22 8.72 -16.09 2.82
CA GLN A 22 7.86 -16.56 1.73
C GLN A 22 7.13 -15.37 1.08
N PRO A 23 6.98 -15.37 -0.26
CA PRO A 23 6.21 -14.34 -0.95
C PRO A 23 4.80 -14.23 -0.38
N VAL A 24 4.32 -13.00 -0.20
CA VAL A 24 2.91 -12.77 0.15
C VAL A 24 2.06 -13.10 -1.07
N ASP A 25 0.96 -13.84 -0.87
CA ASP A 25 0.02 -14.16 -1.94
C ASP A 25 -0.57 -12.87 -2.52
N ALA A 26 -0.53 -12.73 -3.84
CA ALA A 26 -1.10 -11.58 -4.54
C ALA A 26 -2.62 -11.46 -4.37
N ASN A 27 -3.30 -12.55 -4.00
CA ASN A 27 -4.74 -12.59 -3.75
C ASN A 27 -5.11 -12.30 -2.28
N ASP A 28 -4.12 -12.14 -1.39
CA ASP A 28 -4.34 -11.77 0.01
C ASP A 28 -4.71 -10.28 0.12
N ASN A 29 -5.93 -9.94 -0.31
CA ASN A 29 -6.41 -8.57 -0.31
C ASN A 29 -6.47 -7.98 1.11
N GLU A 30 -6.72 -8.79 2.14
CA GLU A 30 -6.70 -8.34 3.53
C GLU A 30 -5.32 -7.81 3.94
N PHE A 31 -4.24 -8.45 3.48
CA PHE A 31 -2.90 -7.94 3.68
C PHE A 31 -2.65 -6.66 2.87
N TRP A 32 -2.93 -6.69 1.57
CA TRP A 32 -2.60 -5.58 0.67
C TRP A 32 -3.40 -4.31 1.01
N ASP A 33 -4.66 -4.45 1.43
CA ASP A 33 -5.52 -3.34 1.81
C ASP A 33 -4.99 -2.53 3.00
N GLN A 34 -4.09 -3.11 3.80
CA GLN A 34 -3.47 -2.40 4.92
C GLN A 34 -2.57 -1.23 4.49
N PHE A 35 -2.10 -1.21 3.24
CA PHE A 35 -1.27 -0.11 2.72
C PHE A 35 -2.07 1.17 2.40
N TRP A 36 -3.39 1.08 2.28
CA TRP A 36 -4.25 2.20 1.86
C TRP A 36 -5.52 2.37 2.69
N THR A 37 -5.60 1.70 3.85
CA THR A 37 -6.78 1.73 4.73
C THR A 37 -6.89 3.02 5.54
N ASP A 38 -5.80 3.76 5.74
CA ASP A 38 -5.81 4.94 6.61
C ASP A 38 -5.35 6.22 5.88
N VAL A 39 -6.31 7.13 5.69
CA VAL A 39 -6.14 8.42 5.01
C VAL A 39 -5.40 9.46 5.89
N SER A 40 -5.20 9.17 7.18
CA SER A 40 -4.51 10.08 8.11
C SER A 40 -2.98 10.06 7.97
N ILE A 41 -2.42 9.09 7.22
CA ILE A 41 -0.99 9.01 6.94
C ILE A 41 -0.68 9.88 5.73
N GLY A 42 0.00 11.01 5.97
CA GLY A 42 0.44 11.89 4.90
C GLY A 42 1.63 11.30 4.15
N VAL A 43 1.84 11.73 2.90
CA VAL A 43 3.00 11.30 2.08
C VAL A 43 4.34 11.56 2.77
N HIS A 44 4.45 12.65 3.55
CA HIS A 44 5.64 12.96 4.35
C HIS A 44 5.90 11.89 5.42
N ASP A 45 4.85 11.41 6.09
CA ASP A 45 4.98 10.38 7.11
C ASP A 45 5.50 9.07 6.50
N ILE A 46 5.08 8.72 5.28
CA ILE A 46 5.57 7.52 4.58
C ILE A 46 7.09 7.57 4.40
N PHE A 47 7.64 8.71 3.95
CA PHE A 47 9.09 8.86 3.78
C PHE A 47 9.88 8.85 5.10
N VAL A 48 9.25 9.24 6.21
CA VAL A 48 9.84 9.14 7.54
C VAL A 48 9.77 7.69 8.07
N LEU A 49 8.66 7.01 7.82
CA LEU A 49 8.38 5.66 8.34
C LEU A 49 9.10 4.55 7.57
N ILE A 50 9.47 4.78 6.31
CA ILE A 50 10.20 3.79 5.50
C ILE A 50 11.61 4.30 5.18
N PRO A 51 12.62 3.87 5.94
CA PRO A 51 14.02 4.16 5.65
C PRO A 51 14.46 3.59 4.30
N ALA A 52 15.40 4.28 3.64
CA ALA A 52 15.97 3.81 2.38
C ALA A 52 16.66 2.44 2.49
N GLY A 53 17.13 2.05 3.68
CA GLY A 53 17.70 0.71 3.92
C GLY A 53 16.68 -0.41 3.70
N GLU A 54 15.42 -0.18 4.06
CA GLU A 54 14.37 -1.20 3.95
C GLU A 54 13.84 -1.35 2.54
N ILE A 55 13.77 -0.27 1.77
CA ILE A 55 13.47 -0.36 0.35
C ILE A 55 14.55 -1.19 -0.37
N ARG A 56 15.82 -1.01 0.00
CA ARG A 56 16.92 -1.82 -0.55
C ARG A 56 16.81 -3.28 -0.14
N ALA A 57 16.57 -3.55 1.15
CA ALA A 57 16.36 -4.91 1.65
C ALA A 57 15.15 -5.58 0.97
N LEU A 58 14.03 -4.89 0.84
CA LEU A 58 12.84 -5.38 0.13
C LEU A 58 13.16 -5.76 -1.32
N ARG A 59 13.91 -4.90 -2.02
CA ARG A 59 14.33 -5.15 -3.40
C ARG A 59 15.27 -6.35 -3.53
N GLU A 60 16.21 -6.51 -2.59
CA GLU A 60 17.28 -7.50 -2.66
C GLU A 60 16.84 -8.87 -2.14
N GLU A 61 16.10 -8.89 -1.04
CA GLU A 61 15.70 -10.11 -0.33
C GLU A 61 14.30 -10.60 -0.75
N SER A 62 13.42 -9.70 -1.20
CA SER A 62 12.03 -10.02 -1.55
C SER A 62 11.53 -9.28 -2.81
N PRO A 63 12.23 -9.40 -3.96
CA PRO A 63 11.88 -8.66 -5.18
C PRO A 63 10.46 -8.95 -5.69
N ASN A 64 9.94 -10.17 -5.47
CA ASN A 64 8.58 -10.53 -5.84
C ASN A 64 7.53 -9.77 -5.02
N ASN A 65 7.76 -9.56 -3.72
CA ASN A 65 6.86 -8.76 -2.88
C ASN A 65 6.84 -7.30 -3.34
N LEU A 66 8.00 -6.74 -3.72
CA LEU A 66 8.08 -5.40 -4.29
C LEU A 66 7.32 -5.29 -5.62
N ALA A 67 7.44 -6.28 -6.49
CA ALA A 67 6.74 -6.32 -7.76
C ALA A 67 5.21 -6.38 -7.55
N THR A 68 4.74 -7.24 -6.65
CA THR A 68 3.31 -7.34 -6.31
C THR A 68 2.79 -6.05 -5.67
N LEU A 69 3.53 -5.45 -4.74
CA LEU A 69 3.17 -4.15 -4.15
C LEU A 69 3.03 -3.08 -5.24
N SER A 70 3.97 -3.03 -6.18
CA SER A 70 3.96 -2.06 -7.28
C SER A 70 2.75 -2.28 -8.20
N TYR A 71 2.43 -3.53 -8.52
CA TYR A 71 1.25 -3.88 -9.31
C TYR A 71 -0.04 -3.44 -8.59
N LYS A 72 -0.19 -3.80 -7.32
CA LYS A 72 -1.36 -3.44 -6.50
C LYS A 72 -1.53 -1.93 -6.37
N ALA A 73 -0.44 -1.18 -6.21
CA ALA A 73 -0.48 0.27 -6.18
C ALA A 73 -1.04 0.87 -7.49
N VAL A 74 -0.59 0.36 -8.64
CA VAL A 74 -1.09 0.81 -9.96
C VAL A 74 -2.55 0.41 -10.17
N GLU A 75 -2.92 -0.83 -9.83
CA GLU A 75 -4.30 -1.32 -9.87
C GLU A 75 -5.23 -0.41 -9.05
N ARG A 76 -4.81 -0.05 -7.83
CA ARG A 76 -5.55 0.84 -6.97
C ARG A 76 -5.70 2.24 -7.56
N LEU A 77 -4.64 2.81 -8.14
CA LEU A 77 -4.69 4.11 -8.81
C LEU A 77 -5.65 4.09 -10.01
N SER A 78 -5.68 3.00 -10.80
CA SER A 78 -6.63 2.84 -11.91
C SER A 78 -8.07 2.83 -11.41
N GLN A 79 -8.36 2.04 -10.36
CA GLN A 79 -9.69 1.97 -9.77
C GLN A 79 -10.18 3.34 -9.26
N ILE A 80 -9.30 4.09 -8.58
CA ILE A 80 -9.62 5.43 -8.08
C ILE A 80 -9.87 6.38 -9.26
N ALA A 81 -9.05 6.32 -10.30
CA ALA A 81 -9.23 7.14 -11.49
C ALA A 81 -10.59 6.85 -12.15
N GLU A 82 -10.91 5.57 -12.41
CA GLU A 82 -12.18 5.14 -12.99
C GLU A 82 -13.40 5.60 -12.17
N ALA A 83 -13.35 5.47 -10.85
CA ALA A 83 -14.41 5.91 -9.95
C ALA A 83 -14.57 7.44 -9.87
N SER A 84 -13.52 8.19 -10.23
CA SER A 84 -13.53 9.66 -10.16
C SER A 84 -14.15 10.33 -11.40
N PHE A 85 -14.49 9.56 -12.44
CA PHE A 85 -15.21 10.06 -13.61
C PHE A 85 -16.70 9.73 -13.48
N PRO A 86 -17.61 10.73 -13.45
CA PRO A 86 -19.03 10.46 -13.45
C PRO A 86 -19.40 9.72 -14.73
N THR A 87 -20.08 8.57 -14.59
CA THR A 87 -20.57 7.85 -15.76
C THR A 87 -21.83 8.54 -16.30
N PRO A 88 -22.13 8.46 -17.61
CA PRO A 88 -23.36 9.06 -18.15
C PRO A 88 -24.66 8.57 -17.48
N LYS A 89 -24.59 7.46 -16.74
CA LYS A 89 -25.71 6.90 -15.97
C LYS A 89 -26.04 7.69 -14.71
N ASP A 90 -25.09 8.47 -14.18
CA ASP A 90 -25.29 9.33 -13.00
C ASP A 90 -25.91 10.69 -13.37
N GLN A 91 -26.13 10.96 -14.66
CA GLN A 91 -26.70 12.20 -15.19
C GLN A 91 -28.18 12.09 -15.60
N GLN A 92 -28.88 10.99 -15.30
CA GLN A 92 -30.32 10.93 -15.54
C GLN A 92 -31.09 11.62 -14.41
N PRO A 93 -31.92 12.65 -14.72
CA PRO A 93 -32.69 13.40 -13.74
C PRO A 93 -33.88 12.62 -13.16
#